data_AF-A0A1V5Z6M2-F1
#
_entry.id   AF-A0A1V5Z6M2-F1
#
_cell.length_a   1.000
_cell.length_b   1.000
_cell.length_c   1.000
_cell.angle_alpha   90.00
_cell.angle_beta   90.00
_cell.angle_gamma   90.00
#
_symmetry.space_group_name_H-M   'P 1'
#
loop_
_entity.id
_entity.type
_entity.pdbx_description
1 polymer ?
#
loop_
_entity_poly.entity_id
_entity_poly.type
_entity_poly.pdbx_seq_one_letter_code
_entity_poly.pdbx_strand_id
1 'polypeptide(L)'
;MGYNVIYGDTDSCMIQIPATSLEETITKAREIEAVLNESYNTFALEKLHAEKHYFSIKFEKVYRRFFQGGRKKRYAGNLIWKEGKSVDEIDMVGFEAKRSDSPLLTRKVMKEVMNKILQGAGLPEMKKYLGEIIRTYRSGGYSLDEIGIPGGLGKELKDYGTDDAHVRGATYSNEHLGTNFGKGSKPKRIYIKSVNGNYPKTDVLCFEYGDQVPGEFKPDLELMLEKTIKSPISRILEPIGWNWADVDPSRTTLSDFF
;
A
#
# COMPACT_ATOMS: atom_id res chain seq x y z
N MET A 1 -21.54 13.42 -23.23
CA MET A 1 -20.21 14.05 -23.27
C MET A 1 -19.11 13.15 -23.85
N GLY A 2 -19.26 11.81 -23.91
CA GLY A 2 -18.31 10.94 -24.64
C GLY A 2 -17.01 10.61 -23.89
N TYR A 3 -16.83 11.10 -22.67
CA TYR A 3 -15.66 10.77 -21.85
C TYR A 3 -15.75 9.36 -21.26
N ASN A 4 -14.59 8.71 -21.17
CA ASN A 4 -14.47 7.41 -20.52
C ASN A 4 -14.27 7.60 -19.01
N VAL A 5 -15.15 7.01 -18.20
CA VAL A 5 -15.01 7.00 -16.73
C VAL A 5 -14.09 5.84 -16.36
N ILE A 6 -12.92 6.16 -15.81
CA ILE A 6 -11.91 5.16 -15.44
C ILE A 6 -11.98 4.73 -13.98
N TYR A 7 -12.63 5.53 -13.13
CA TYR A 7 -12.85 5.22 -11.73
C TYR A 7 -14.03 6.00 -11.16
N GLY A 8 -14.74 5.41 -10.19
CA GLY A 8 -15.78 6.09 -9.42
C GLY A 8 -15.85 5.51 -8.00
N ASP A 9 -16.02 6.38 -7.03
CA ASP A 9 -16.33 6.06 -5.63
C ASP A 9 -17.54 6.89 -5.16
N THR A 10 -17.91 6.80 -3.88
CA THR A 10 -19.14 7.42 -3.32
C THR A 10 -19.42 8.85 -3.78
N ASP A 11 -18.40 9.71 -3.80
CA ASP A 11 -18.51 11.15 -4.00
C ASP A 11 -17.55 11.70 -5.07
N SER A 12 -16.87 10.82 -5.81
CA SER A 12 -15.85 11.22 -6.79
C SER A 12 -15.85 10.30 -8.00
N CYS A 13 -15.57 10.87 -9.17
CA CYS A 13 -15.33 10.13 -10.40
C CYS A 13 -14.05 10.64 -11.06
N MET A 14 -13.39 9.76 -11.81
CA MET A 14 -12.23 10.08 -12.61
C MET A 14 -12.53 9.74 -14.05
N ILE A 15 -12.30 10.72 -14.91
CA ILE A 15 -12.51 10.59 -16.35
C ILE A 15 -11.18 10.70 -17.08
N GLN A 16 -11.07 9.99 -18.19
CA GLN A 16 -9.93 10.10 -19.09
C GLN A 16 -10.18 11.20 -20.11
N ILE A 17 -9.30 12.20 -20.11
CA ILE A 17 -9.24 13.24 -21.13
C ILE A 17 -8.10 12.89 -22.10
N PRO A 18 -8.28 13.02 -23.43
CA PRO A 18 -7.21 12.82 -24.40
C PRO A 18 -5.97 13.65 -24.06
N ALA A 19 -4.79 13.09 -24.29
CA ALA A 19 -3.53 13.74 -23.94
C ALA A 19 -3.41 15.11 -24.61
N THR A 20 -3.26 16.14 -23.78
CA THR A 20 -3.01 17.52 -24.19
C THR A 20 -2.20 18.25 -23.09
N SER A 21 -1.96 19.56 -23.26
CA SER A 21 -1.35 20.39 -22.23
C SER A 21 -2.16 20.38 -20.94
N LEU A 22 -1.49 20.65 -19.82
CA LEU A 22 -2.16 20.74 -18.52
C LEU A 22 -3.22 21.85 -18.52
N GLU A 23 -2.92 23.01 -19.13
CA GLU A 23 -3.87 24.13 -19.22
C GLU A 23 -5.13 23.75 -20.00
N GLU A 24 -4.99 23.14 -21.19
CA GLU A 24 -6.15 22.67 -21.94
C GLU A 24 -6.94 21.59 -21.19
N THR A 25 -6.25 20.72 -20.45
CA THR A 25 -6.89 19.71 -19.59
C THR A 25 -7.72 20.36 -18.50
N ILE A 26 -7.20 21.40 -17.85
CA ILE A 26 -7.89 22.18 -16.82
C ILE A 26 -9.10 22.91 -17.41
N THR A 27 -8.95 23.57 -18.55
CA THR A 27 -10.06 24.25 -19.24
C THR A 27 -11.20 23.27 -19.55
N LYS A 28 -10.88 22.12 -20.17
CA LYS A 28 -11.88 21.07 -20.44
C LYS A 28 -12.52 20.54 -19.16
N ALA A 29 -11.76 20.33 -18.09
CA ALA A 29 -12.30 19.86 -16.82
C ALA A 29 -13.27 20.86 -16.20
N ARG A 30 -13.02 22.17 -16.31
CA ARG A 30 -13.92 23.24 -15.87
C ARG A 30 -15.20 23.31 -16.70
N GLU A 31 -15.10 23.11 -18.02
CA GLU A 31 -16.27 23.01 -18.89
C GLU A 31 -17.15 21.81 -18.50
N ILE A 32 -16.53 20.65 -18.23
CA ILE A 32 -17.25 19.44 -17.78
C ILE A 32 -17.93 19.67 -16.42
N GLU A 33 -17.24 20.33 -15.48
CA GLU A 33 -17.79 20.72 -14.19
C GLU A 33 -19.03 21.61 -14.35
N ALA A 34 -18.98 22.62 -15.21
CA ALA A 34 -20.12 23.51 -15.47
C ALA A 34 -21.32 22.74 -16.04
N VAL A 35 -21.10 21.92 -17.08
CA VAL A 35 -22.16 21.10 -17.71
C VAL A 35 -22.78 20.11 -16.72
N LEU A 36 -21.97 19.45 -15.88
CA LEU A 36 -22.49 18.52 -14.87
C LEU A 36 -23.34 19.24 -13.82
N ASN A 37 -22.88 20.39 -13.31
CA ASN A 37 -23.62 21.14 -12.32
C ASN A 37 -24.96 21.67 -12.87
N GLU A 38 -25.01 22.11 -14.12
CA GLU A 38 -26.26 22.49 -14.79
C GLU A 38 -27.23 21.32 -14.91
N SER A 39 -26.71 20.11 -15.21
CA SER A 39 -27.52 18.91 -15.38
C SER A 39 -28.21 18.43 -14.09
N TYR A 40 -27.71 18.82 -12.92
CA TYR A 40 -28.29 18.40 -11.64
C TYR A 40 -29.70 18.95 -11.40
N ASN A 41 -30.05 20.11 -11.97
CA ASN A 41 -31.40 20.67 -11.88
C ASN A 41 -32.43 19.71 -12.49
N THR A 42 -32.17 19.29 -13.73
CA THR A 42 -33.01 18.32 -14.45
C THR A 42 -33.06 16.99 -13.72
N PHE A 43 -31.91 16.49 -13.25
CA PHE A 43 -31.85 15.23 -12.51
C PHE A 43 -32.68 15.26 -11.21
N ALA A 44 -32.53 16.31 -10.40
CA ALA A 44 -33.25 16.44 -9.14
C ALA A 44 -34.76 16.51 -9.35
N LEU A 45 -35.21 17.27 -10.34
CA LEU A 45 -36.63 17.40 -10.66
C LEU A 45 -37.21 16.08 -11.21
N GLU A 46 -36.56 15.47 -12.19
CA GLU A 46 -37.11 14.31 -12.90
C GLU A 46 -36.93 12.98 -12.18
N LYS A 47 -35.83 12.81 -11.43
CA LYS A 47 -35.50 11.52 -10.79
C LYS A 47 -35.82 11.48 -9.30
N LEU A 48 -35.76 12.62 -8.63
CA LEU A 48 -35.97 12.71 -7.18
C LEU A 48 -37.22 13.49 -6.81
N HIS A 49 -37.94 14.06 -7.80
CA HIS A 49 -39.10 14.93 -7.58
C HIS A 49 -38.80 16.10 -6.63
N ALA A 50 -37.57 16.62 -6.69
CA ALA A 50 -37.09 17.69 -5.83
C ALA A 50 -36.98 19.00 -6.61
N GLU A 51 -37.79 19.98 -6.26
CA GLU A 51 -37.73 21.35 -6.83
C GLU A 51 -36.49 22.13 -6.39
N LYS A 52 -35.86 21.71 -5.28
CA LYS A 52 -34.65 22.31 -4.74
C LYS A 52 -33.64 21.23 -4.39
N HIS A 53 -32.37 21.46 -4.75
CA HIS A 53 -31.25 20.61 -4.37
C HIS A 53 -30.00 21.45 -4.08
N TYR A 54 -29.00 20.81 -3.48
CA TYR A 54 -27.67 21.39 -3.22
C TYR A 54 -26.55 20.58 -3.88
N PHE A 55 -26.91 19.66 -4.77
CA PHE A 55 -25.93 18.88 -5.53
C PHE A 55 -24.96 19.80 -6.26
N SER A 56 -23.69 19.53 -6.07
CA SER A 56 -22.62 20.15 -6.83
C SER A 56 -21.47 19.17 -6.96
N ILE A 57 -20.71 19.31 -8.03
CA ILE A 57 -19.44 18.61 -8.22
C ILE A 57 -18.37 19.66 -8.47
N LYS A 58 -17.16 19.38 -7.95
CA LYS A 58 -16.01 20.27 -8.09
C LYS A 58 -14.89 19.53 -8.82
N PHE A 59 -14.28 20.19 -9.80
CA PHE A 59 -13.03 19.72 -10.36
C PHE A 59 -11.89 19.90 -9.34
N GLU A 60 -11.28 18.78 -8.91
CA GLU A 60 -10.32 18.77 -7.80
C GLU A 60 -8.86 18.58 -8.24
N LYS A 61 -8.58 17.64 -9.16
CA LYS A 61 -7.24 17.11 -9.43
C LYS A 61 -7.02 16.69 -10.88
N VAL A 62 -5.78 16.79 -11.36
CA VAL A 62 -5.30 16.17 -12.60
C VAL A 62 -4.19 15.18 -12.29
N TYR A 63 -4.36 13.95 -12.76
CA TYR A 63 -3.31 12.93 -12.76
C TYR A 63 -2.73 12.77 -14.17
N ARG A 64 -1.40 12.86 -14.30
CA ARG A 64 -0.71 12.57 -15.56
C ARG A 64 -0.81 11.09 -15.93
N ARG A 65 -0.63 10.23 -14.92
CA ARG A 65 -0.83 8.78 -15.01
C ARG A 65 -1.65 8.34 -13.81
N PHE A 66 -2.54 7.38 -14.05
CA PHE A 66 -3.43 6.82 -13.04
C PHE A 66 -3.27 5.31 -13.01
N PHE A 67 -3.20 4.75 -11.81
CA PHE A 67 -3.10 3.33 -11.52
C PHE A 67 -4.28 2.90 -10.64
N GLN A 68 -4.95 1.81 -11.03
CA GLN A 68 -6.01 1.18 -10.26
C GLN A 68 -5.55 -0.22 -9.83
N GLY A 69 -5.47 -0.48 -8.52
CA GLY A 69 -5.07 -1.75 -7.92
C GLY A 69 -6.13 -2.87 -7.89
N GLY A 70 -7.05 -2.95 -8.87
CA GLY A 70 -8.14 -3.92 -9.01
C GLY A 70 -9.27 -3.88 -7.96
N ARG A 71 -9.30 -2.92 -7.02
CA ARG A 71 -10.33 -2.85 -5.95
C ARG A 71 -10.74 -1.41 -5.65
N LYS A 72 -11.99 -1.21 -5.23
CA LYS A 72 -12.47 0.10 -4.74
C LYS A 72 -11.52 0.66 -3.67
N LYS A 73 -11.32 1.98 -3.68
CA LYS A 73 -10.43 2.71 -2.76
C LYS A 73 -8.95 2.31 -2.82
N ARG A 74 -8.50 1.63 -3.89
CA ARG A 74 -7.11 1.24 -4.08
C ARG A 74 -6.58 1.79 -5.40
N TYR A 75 -6.10 3.03 -5.38
CA TYR A 75 -5.59 3.71 -6.57
C TYR A 75 -4.40 4.62 -6.25
N ALA A 76 -3.62 4.94 -7.28
CA ALA A 76 -2.51 5.86 -7.18
C ALA A 76 -2.41 6.70 -8.46
N GLY A 77 -1.80 7.87 -8.39
CA GLY A 77 -1.59 8.70 -9.56
C GLY A 77 -0.44 9.67 -9.40
N ASN A 78 0.22 9.99 -10.52
CA ASN A 78 1.14 11.12 -10.58
C ASN A 78 0.29 12.39 -10.66
N LEU A 79 0.10 13.03 -9.51
CA LEU A 79 -0.69 14.23 -9.33
C LEU A 79 0.13 15.42 -9.82
N ILE A 80 -0.37 16.10 -10.85
CA ILE A 80 0.32 17.23 -11.47
C ILE A 80 -0.37 18.58 -11.24
N TRP A 81 -1.61 18.53 -10.76
CA TRP A 81 -2.38 19.71 -10.41
C TRP A 81 -3.44 19.37 -9.37
N LYS A 82 -3.62 20.26 -8.39
CA LYS A 82 -4.66 20.16 -7.37
C LYS A 82 -5.13 21.55 -6.94
N GLU A 83 -6.44 21.79 -7.04
CA GLU A 83 -7.11 22.98 -6.50
C GLU A 83 -6.40 24.32 -6.81
N GLY A 84 -6.02 24.52 -8.07
CA GLY A 84 -5.41 25.76 -8.55
C GLY A 84 -3.90 25.82 -8.39
N LYS A 85 -3.24 24.75 -7.92
CA LYS A 85 -1.79 24.68 -7.79
C LYS A 85 -1.22 23.55 -8.64
N SER A 86 -0.19 23.89 -9.42
CA SER A 86 0.68 22.88 -10.04
C SER A 86 1.48 22.19 -8.95
N VAL A 87 1.52 20.86 -9.02
CA VAL A 87 2.24 19.98 -8.09
C VAL A 87 2.96 18.91 -8.90
N ASP A 88 3.85 18.13 -8.27
CA ASP A 88 4.37 16.92 -8.87
C ASP A 88 4.64 15.91 -7.75
N GLU A 89 3.59 15.16 -7.41
CA GLU A 89 3.64 14.20 -6.30
C GLU A 89 2.92 12.90 -6.64
N ILE A 90 3.16 11.88 -5.82
CA ILE A 90 2.48 10.59 -5.92
C ILE A 90 1.34 10.58 -4.91
N ASP A 91 0.11 10.64 -5.40
CA ASP A 91 -1.07 10.36 -4.57
C ASP A 91 -1.31 8.85 -4.55
N MET A 92 -1.63 8.32 -3.38
CA MET A 92 -1.90 6.90 -3.14
C MET A 92 -3.02 6.75 -2.13
N VAL A 93 -4.01 5.93 -2.44
CA VAL A 93 -5.17 5.68 -1.60
C VAL A 93 -5.35 4.17 -1.45
N GLY A 94 -5.57 3.71 -0.21
CA GLY A 94 -5.81 2.30 0.13
C GLY A 94 -4.61 1.36 0.04
N PHE A 95 -3.40 1.90 -0.09
CA PHE A 95 -2.16 1.12 -0.08
C PHE A 95 -1.47 1.13 1.28
N GLU A 96 -0.77 0.02 1.56
CA GLU A 96 0.05 -0.21 2.74
C GLU A 96 1.11 0.89 2.95
N ALA A 97 1.56 1.53 1.87
CA ALA A 97 2.48 2.67 1.88
C ALA A 97 2.12 3.82 2.83
N LYS A 98 0.82 4.03 3.13
CA LYS A 98 0.33 5.06 4.06
C LYS A 98 -0.15 4.49 5.40
N ARG A 99 -0.15 3.16 5.59
CA ARG A 99 -0.67 2.55 6.81
C ARG A 99 0.41 2.43 7.88
N SER A 100 0.07 2.85 9.10
CA SER A 100 1.00 2.81 10.23
C SER A 100 1.22 1.40 10.79
N ASP A 101 0.45 0.40 10.34
CA ASP A 101 0.55 -1.02 10.70
C ASP A 101 1.33 -1.86 9.68
N SER A 102 1.95 -1.22 8.69
CA SER A 102 2.83 -1.87 7.71
C SER A 102 4.30 -1.67 8.10
N PRO A 103 5.22 -2.62 7.83
CA PRO A 103 6.65 -2.45 8.09
C PRO A 103 7.24 -1.22 7.39
N LEU A 104 8.30 -0.64 7.96
CA LEU A 104 8.95 0.54 7.37
C LEU A 104 9.47 0.24 5.97
N LEU A 105 10.12 -0.92 5.77
CA LEU A 105 10.63 -1.34 4.48
C LEU A 105 9.50 -1.53 3.47
N THR A 106 8.40 -2.20 3.85
CA THR A 106 7.21 -2.35 2.99
C THR A 106 6.71 -1.02 2.47
N ARG A 107 6.61 -0.01 3.35
CA ARG A 107 6.16 1.33 2.94
C ARG A 107 7.13 1.99 1.96
N LYS A 108 8.45 1.90 2.22
CA LYS A 108 9.48 2.45 1.33
C LYS A 108 9.44 1.79 -0.05
N VAL A 109 9.48 0.46 -0.08
CA VAL A 109 9.49 -0.32 -1.32
C VAL A 109 8.22 -0.09 -2.13
N MET A 110 7.05 -0.10 -1.47
CA MET A 110 5.78 0.13 -2.14
C MET A 110 5.67 1.53 -2.77
N LYS A 111 6.13 2.57 -2.06
CA LYS A 111 6.16 3.93 -2.59
C LYS A 111 7.03 4.01 -3.84
N GLU A 112 8.21 3.40 -3.80
CA GLU A 112 9.15 3.41 -4.91
C GLU A 112 8.63 2.61 -6.11
N VAL A 113 8.08 1.42 -5.89
CA VAL A 113 7.43 0.62 -6.95
C VAL A 113 6.33 1.44 -7.63
N MET A 114 5.47 2.09 -6.84
CA MET A 114 4.39 2.91 -7.38
C MET A 114 4.91 4.13 -8.16
N ASN A 115 5.92 4.81 -7.61
CA ASN A 115 6.57 5.93 -8.29
C ASN A 115 7.13 5.50 -9.65
N LYS A 116 7.88 4.39 -9.69
CA LYS A 116 8.44 3.83 -10.93
C LYS A 116 7.36 3.52 -11.96
N ILE A 117 6.29 2.85 -11.56
CA ILE A 117 5.15 2.53 -12.45
C ILE A 117 4.53 3.83 -13.01
N LEU A 118 4.28 4.82 -12.14
CA LEU A 118 3.70 6.10 -12.55
C LEU A 118 4.66 6.96 -13.38
N GLN A 119 5.97 6.73 -13.27
CA GLN A 119 6.99 7.29 -14.17
C GLN A 119 7.21 6.48 -15.45
N GLY A 120 6.57 5.32 -15.57
CA GLY A 120 6.54 4.53 -16.81
C GLY A 120 7.68 3.54 -16.92
N ALA A 121 8.30 3.19 -15.79
CA ALA A 121 9.26 2.10 -15.71
C ALA A 121 8.64 0.80 -16.23
N GLY A 122 9.36 0.09 -17.09
CA GLY A 122 8.98 -1.23 -17.58
C GLY A 122 9.42 -2.35 -16.64
N LEU A 123 9.07 -3.58 -17.02
CA LEU A 123 9.42 -4.79 -16.26
C LEU A 123 10.93 -4.94 -16.01
N PRO A 124 11.86 -4.65 -16.96
CA PRO A 124 13.30 -4.79 -16.71
C PRO A 124 13.81 -3.92 -15.56
N GLU A 125 13.36 -2.66 -15.49
CA GLU A 125 13.74 -1.76 -14.40
C GLU A 125 13.14 -2.22 -13.07
N MET A 126 11.88 -2.66 -13.09
CA MET A 126 11.21 -3.19 -11.91
C MET A 126 11.90 -4.46 -11.38
N LYS A 127 12.29 -5.37 -12.27
CA LYS A 127 13.03 -6.60 -11.96
C LYS A 127 14.37 -6.29 -11.32
N LYS A 128 15.12 -5.32 -11.86
CA LYS A 128 16.39 -4.87 -11.27
C LYS A 128 16.18 -4.38 -9.83
N TYR A 129 15.24 -3.44 -9.65
CA TYR A 129 14.97 -2.83 -8.35
C TYR A 129 14.50 -3.85 -7.31
N LEU A 130 13.43 -4.60 -7.60
CA LEU A 130 12.91 -5.60 -6.67
C LEU A 130 13.90 -6.75 -6.44
N GLY A 131 14.68 -7.13 -7.44
CA GLY A 131 15.73 -8.14 -7.30
C GLY A 131 16.80 -7.74 -6.28
N GLU A 132 17.22 -6.48 -6.24
CA GLU A 132 18.15 -5.95 -5.22
C GLU A 132 17.55 -5.98 -3.82
N ILE A 133 16.29 -5.55 -3.68
CA ILE A 133 15.55 -5.62 -2.40
C ILE A 133 15.46 -7.06 -1.91
N ILE A 134 15.06 -8.00 -2.78
CA ILE A 134 14.89 -9.41 -2.42
C ILE A 134 16.22 -10.05 -2.00
N ARG A 135 17.31 -9.80 -2.74
CA ARG A 135 18.64 -10.30 -2.37
C ARG A 135 19.08 -9.78 -1.00
N THR A 136 18.95 -8.48 -0.78
CA THR A 136 19.29 -7.83 0.50
C THR A 136 18.46 -8.40 1.65
N TYR A 137 17.16 -8.64 1.42
CA TYR A 137 16.28 -9.22 2.43
C TYR A 137 16.71 -10.64 2.81
N ARG A 138 16.95 -11.50 1.81
CA ARG A 138 17.36 -12.90 2.03
C ARG A 138 18.72 -13.03 2.69
N SER A 139 19.62 -12.08 2.48
CA SER A 139 20.92 -12.03 3.16
C SER A 139 20.87 -11.44 4.57
N GLY A 140 19.68 -11.06 5.07
CA GLY A 140 19.52 -10.43 6.38
C GLY A 140 20.04 -9.00 6.46
N GLY A 141 20.08 -8.28 5.33
CA GLY A 141 20.63 -6.92 5.24
C GLY A 141 19.74 -5.80 5.78
N TYR A 142 18.52 -6.12 6.25
CA TYR A 142 17.60 -5.15 6.87
C TYR A 142 17.45 -5.42 8.36
N SER A 143 17.35 -4.36 9.15
CA SER A 143 17.16 -4.48 10.59
C SER A 143 15.74 -4.97 10.94
N LEU A 144 15.58 -5.51 12.15
CA LEU A 144 14.27 -5.90 12.66
C LEU A 144 13.31 -4.71 12.74
N ASP A 145 13.80 -3.49 12.99
CA ASP A 145 12.98 -2.29 12.98
C ASP A 145 12.43 -1.95 11.59
N GLU A 146 13.15 -2.32 10.53
CA GLU A 146 12.72 -2.10 9.16
C GLU A 146 11.68 -3.11 8.68
N ILE A 147 11.85 -4.38 9.07
CA ILE A 147 11.02 -5.50 8.58
C ILE A 147 9.91 -5.92 9.54
N GLY A 148 10.01 -5.57 10.82
CA GLY A 148 9.02 -5.94 11.84
C GLY A 148 7.65 -5.37 11.52
N ILE A 149 6.61 -6.18 11.72
CA ILE A 149 5.23 -5.83 11.34
C ILE A 149 4.53 -5.20 12.55
N PRO A 150 4.24 -3.88 12.55
CA PRO A 150 3.56 -3.25 13.67
C PRO A 150 2.13 -3.77 13.81
N GLY A 151 1.63 -3.84 15.03
CA GLY A 151 0.23 -4.16 15.30
C GLY A 151 -0.22 -3.54 16.61
N GLY A 152 -1.37 -2.87 16.60
CA GLY A 152 -1.95 -2.30 17.82
C GLY A 152 -2.70 -3.34 18.62
N LEU A 153 -2.49 -3.38 19.93
CA LEU A 153 -3.27 -4.19 20.85
C LEU A 153 -4.46 -3.37 21.38
N GLY A 154 -5.67 -3.61 20.85
CA GLY A 154 -6.87 -2.87 21.24
C GLY A 154 -7.55 -3.34 22.53
N LYS A 155 -7.22 -4.54 23.00
CA LYS A 155 -7.72 -5.19 24.21
C LYS A 155 -6.56 -5.71 25.06
N GLU A 156 -6.86 -6.11 26.30
CA GLU A 156 -5.89 -6.87 27.09
C GLU A 156 -5.62 -8.23 26.42
N LEU A 157 -4.40 -8.75 26.57
CA LEU A 157 -3.98 -9.99 25.90
C LEU A 157 -4.90 -11.18 26.22
N LYS A 158 -5.39 -11.27 27.46
CA LYS A 158 -6.33 -12.31 27.92
C LYS A 158 -7.75 -12.20 27.32
N ASP A 159 -8.11 -11.04 26.76
CA ASP A 159 -9.46 -10.77 26.24
C ASP A 159 -9.58 -11.05 24.73
N TYR A 160 -8.51 -11.52 24.09
CA TYR A 160 -8.55 -11.98 22.70
C TYR A 160 -9.08 -13.42 22.67
N GLY A 161 -10.20 -13.63 21.97
CA GLY A 161 -10.79 -14.96 21.77
C GLY A 161 -10.08 -15.81 20.72
N THR A 162 -9.01 -15.31 20.10
CA THR A 162 -8.17 -16.04 19.15
C THR A 162 -6.74 -15.59 19.29
N ASP A 163 -5.86 -16.56 19.42
CA ASP A 163 -4.42 -16.37 19.56
C ASP A 163 -3.80 -16.09 18.18
N ASP A 164 -4.11 -14.92 17.61
CA ASP A 164 -3.42 -14.46 16.41
C ASP A 164 -1.91 -14.29 16.67
N ALA A 165 -1.11 -14.27 15.61
CA ALA A 165 0.35 -14.21 15.73
C ALA A 165 0.84 -12.98 16.53
N HIS A 166 0.08 -11.90 16.53
CA HIS A 166 0.44 -10.66 17.22
C HIS A 166 0.22 -10.79 18.74
N VAL A 167 -0.91 -11.37 19.14
CA VAL A 167 -1.22 -11.69 20.55
C VAL A 167 -0.22 -12.72 21.08
N ARG A 168 0.02 -13.82 20.37
CA ARG A 168 0.99 -14.86 20.79
C ARG A 168 2.40 -14.31 20.96
N GLY A 169 2.86 -13.49 20.00
CA GLY A 169 4.17 -12.86 20.07
C GLY A 169 4.29 -11.90 21.26
N ALA A 170 3.24 -11.13 21.55
CA ALA A 170 3.22 -10.22 22.68
C ALA A 170 3.22 -10.97 24.03
N THR A 171 2.39 -12.00 24.17
CA THR A 171 2.35 -12.86 25.37
C THR A 171 3.72 -13.50 25.63
N TYR A 172 4.31 -14.15 24.61
CA TYR A 172 5.64 -14.77 24.75
C TYR A 172 6.70 -13.75 25.19
N SER A 173 6.69 -12.56 24.61
CA SER A 173 7.69 -11.54 24.91
C SER A 173 7.53 -10.99 26.32
N ASN A 174 6.29 -10.84 26.80
CA ASN A 174 6.04 -10.44 28.19
C ASN A 174 6.52 -11.49 29.19
N GLU A 175 6.32 -12.76 28.89
CA GLU A 175 6.68 -13.87 29.78
C GLU A 175 8.19 -14.15 29.81
N HIS A 176 8.90 -13.93 28.69
CA HIS A 176 10.28 -14.43 28.53
C HIS A 176 11.32 -13.38 28.19
N LEU A 177 10.91 -12.19 27.74
CA LEU A 177 11.83 -11.12 27.29
C LEU A 177 11.71 -9.84 28.15
N GLY A 178 10.93 -9.88 29.24
CA GLY A 178 10.80 -8.75 30.16
C GLY A 178 10.04 -7.55 29.58
N THR A 179 9.21 -7.77 28.55
CA THR A 179 8.37 -6.72 27.97
C THR A 179 7.05 -6.57 28.75
N ASN A 180 6.32 -5.49 28.49
CA ASN A 180 5.01 -5.24 29.09
C ASN A 180 4.00 -4.73 28.06
N PHE A 181 3.78 -5.50 26.99
CA PHE A 181 2.81 -5.19 25.95
C PHE A 181 1.39 -5.48 26.44
N GLY A 182 0.50 -4.51 26.29
CA GLY A 182 -0.90 -4.62 26.69
C GLY A 182 -1.78 -3.71 25.85
N LYS A 183 -2.99 -3.43 26.35
CA LYS A 183 -3.91 -2.53 25.66
C LYS A 183 -3.26 -1.16 25.39
N GLY A 184 -3.33 -0.72 24.14
CA GLY A 184 -2.73 0.53 23.66
C GLY A 184 -1.28 0.40 23.16
N SER A 185 -0.59 -0.70 23.46
CA SER A 185 0.75 -0.95 22.92
C SER A 185 0.69 -1.23 21.41
N LYS A 186 1.77 -0.90 20.71
CA LYS A 186 1.91 -1.17 19.27
C LYS A 186 3.24 -1.85 18.92
N PRO A 187 3.54 -3.02 19.50
CA PRO A 187 4.79 -3.71 19.20
C PRO A 187 4.87 -4.11 17.73
N LYS A 188 6.09 -4.40 17.29
CA LYS A 188 6.36 -5.05 16.01
C LYS A 188 6.47 -6.55 16.23
N ARG A 189 5.87 -7.35 15.36
CA ARG A 189 6.06 -8.81 15.35
C ARG A 189 7.01 -9.24 14.25
N ILE A 190 7.74 -10.32 14.51
CA ILE A 190 8.53 -11.08 13.53
C ILE A 190 8.23 -12.57 13.69
N TYR A 191 8.23 -13.30 12.58
CA TYR A 191 8.14 -14.75 12.61
C TYR A 191 9.54 -15.34 12.86
N ILE A 192 9.58 -16.42 13.64
CA ILE A 192 10.79 -17.07 14.11
C ILE A 192 10.87 -18.46 13.51
N LYS A 193 12.00 -18.74 12.87
CA LYS A 193 12.31 -20.05 12.27
C LYS A 193 12.85 -21.03 13.30
N SER A 194 13.72 -20.53 14.18
CA SER A 194 14.30 -21.33 15.27
C SER A 194 14.73 -20.45 16.44
N VAL A 195 14.76 -21.06 17.62
CA VAL A 195 15.29 -20.45 18.84
C VAL A 195 16.48 -21.30 19.27
N ASN A 196 17.66 -20.68 19.32
CA ASN A 196 18.92 -21.34 19.66
C ASN A 196 19.32 -20.94 21.08
N GLY A 197 19.02 -21.73 22.10
CA GLY A 197 19.37 -21.41 23.49
C GLY A 197 18.36 -21.97 24.49
N ASN A 198 18.38 -21.45 25.71
CA ASN A 198 17.53 -21.92 26.81
C ASN A 198 16.15 -21.23 26.87
N TYR A 199 15.74 -20.58 25.80
CA TYR A 199 14.42 -19.98 25.68
C TYR A 199 13.37 -21.02 25.26
N PRO A 200 12.12 -20.94 25.74
CA PRO A 200 11.03 -21.75 25.22
C PRO A 200 10.86 -21.52 23.72
N LYS A 201 10.47 -22.55 22.97
CA LYS A 201 10.27 -22.42 21.51
C LYS A 201 9.09 -21.50 21.21
N THR A 202 9.23 -20.69 20.17
CA THR A 202 8.15 -19.89 19.58
C THR A 202 8.36 -19.75 18.07
N ASP A 203 7.27 -19.58 17.33
CA ASP A 203 7.23 -19.24 15.91
C ASP A 203 7.03 -17.74 15.65
N VAL A 204 6.82 -16.94 16.70
CA VAL A 204 6.60 -15.48 16.62
C VAL A 204 7.02 -14.79 17.91
N LEU A 205 7.59 -13.59 17.79
CA LEU A 205 7.85 -12.71 18.94
C LEU A 205 7.48 -11.27 18.61
N CYS A 206 7.24 -10.47 19.66
CA CYS A 206 6.96 -9.04 19.58
C CYS A 206 8.06 -8.22 20.26
N PHE A 207 8.39 -7.05 19.72
CA PHE A 207 9.42 -6.16 20.26
C PHE A 207 9.09 -4.70 19.97
N GLU A 208 9.64 -3.78 20.77
CA GLU A 208 9.54 -2.34 20.53
C GLU A 208 10.72 -1.84 19.69
N TYR A 209 11.93 -2.31 20.01
CA TYR A 209 13.17 -1.98 19.30
C TYR A 209 13.93 -3.26 18.93
N GLY A 210 14.56 -3.28 17.76
CA GLY A 210 15.19 -4.48 17.22
C GLY A 210 16.34 -5.02 18.08
N ASP A 211 17.01 -4.15 18.84
CA ASP A 211 18.09 -4.50 19.77
C ASP A 211 17.62 -5.24 21.03
N GLN A 212 16.32 -5.23 21.33
CA GLN A 212 15.72 -5.99 22.43
C GLN A 212 15.60 -7.48 22.11
N VAL A 213 15.72 -7.87 20.84
CA VAL A 213 15.55 -9.25 20.41
C VAL A 213 16.87 -10.00 20.62
N PRO A 214 16.92 -11.02 21.49
CA PRO A 214 18.16 -11.77 21.71
C PRO A 214 18.62 -12.48 20.42
N GLY A 215 19.94 -12.59 20.23
CA GLY A 215 20.52 -13.19 19.03
C GLY A 215 20.19 -14.68 18.85
N GLU A 216 19.70 -15.33 19.90
CA GLU A 216 19.17 -16.69 19.96
C GLU A 216 17.94 -16.88 19.06
N PHE A 217 17.15 -15.84 18.85
CA PHE A 217 15.94 -15.89 18.01
C PHE A 217 16.31 -15.67 16.55
N LYS A 218 16.14 -16.69 15.72
CA LYS A 218 16.45 -16.62 14.27
C LYS A 218 15.17 -16.30 13.49
N PRO A 219 15.06 -15.11 12.86
CA PRO A 219 13.89 -14.74 12.07
C PRO A 219 13.69 -15.68 10.88
N ASP A 220 12.43 -15.98 10.57
CA ASP A 220 12.07 -16.63 9.31
C ASP A 220 12.03 -15.58 8.19
N LEU A 221 13.19 -15.32 7.58
CA LEU A 221 13.33 -14.29 6.55
C LEU A 221 12.50 -14.56 5.30
N GLU A 222 12.25 -15.82 4.93
CA GLU A 222 11.40 -16.14 3.77
C GLU A 222 9.93 -15.88 4.08
N LEU A 223 9.45 -16.29 5.25
CA LEU A 223 8.07 -15.99 5.67
C LEU A 223 7.85 -14.49 5.87
N MET A 224 8.85 -13.80 6.40
CA MET A 224 8.84 -12.34 6.55
C MET A 224 8.85 -11.66 5.18
N LEU A 225 9.70 -12.07 4.23
CA LEU A 225 9.71 -11.55 2.86
C LEU A 225 8.35 -11.75 2.17
N GLU A 226 7.76 -12.94 2.31
CA GLU A 226 6.44 -13.28 1.77
C GLU A 226 5.37 -12.29 2.25
N LYS A 227 5.31 -12.06 3.57
CA LYS A 227 4.27 -11.22 4.20
C LYS A 227 4.51 -9.73 4.01
N THR A 228 5.77 -9.30 3.98
CA THR A 228 6.13 -7.87 4.05
C THR A 228 6.45 -7.27 2.68
N ILE A 229 6.95 -8.04 1.72
CA ILE A 229 7.28 -7.52 0.39
C ILE A 229 6.43 -8.21 -0.67
N LYS A 230 6.50 -9.54 -0.79
CA LYS A 230 5.85 -10.26 -1.90
C LYS A 230 4.35 -10.02 -1.94
N SER A 231 3.63 -10.36 -0.87
CA SER A 231 2.17 -10.22 -0.86
C SER A 231 1.70 -8.78 -1.11
N PRO A 232 2.26 -7.73 -0.47
CA PRO A 232 1.91 -6.34 -0.79
C PRO A 232 2.26 -5.88 -2.20
N ILE A 233 3.43 -6.27 -2.72
CA ILE A 233 3.89 -5.83 -4.05
C ILE A 233 3.18 -6.59 -5.17
N SER A 234 2.87 -7.88 -5.02
CA SER A 234 2.07 -8.63 -6.01
C SER A 234 0.74 -7.96 -6.30
N ARG A 235 0.08 -7.38 -5.28
CA ARG A 235 -1.17 -6.61 -5.45
C ARG A 235 -1.03 -5.34 -6.29
N ILE A 236 0.20 -4.89 -6.56
CA ILE A 236 0.52 -3.77 -7.44
C ILE A 236 0.94 -4.27 -8.83
N LEU A 237 1.66 -5.40 -8.89
CA LEU A 237 2.13 -6.00 -10.14
C LEU A 237 0.98 -6.66 -10.95
N GLU A 238 0.12 -7.42 -10.28
CA GLU A 238 -0.95 -8.20 -10.93
C GLU A 238 -1.90 -7.34 -11.78
N PRO A 239 -2.37 -6.15 -11.33
CA PRO A 239 -3.25 -5.29 -12.12
C PRO A 239 -2.63 -4.75 -13.43
N ILE A 240 -1.30 -4.71 -13.52
CA ILE A 240 -0.58 -4.30 -14.75
C ILE A 240 -0.05 -5.51 -15.54
N GLY A 241 -0.51 -6.71 -15.20
CA GLY A 241 -0.17 -7.95 -15.91
C GLY A 241 1.20 -8.53 -15.55
N TRP A 242 1.84 -8.05 -14.49
CA TRP A 242 3.12 -8.59 -14.01
C TRP A 242 2.89 -9.53 -12.83
N ASN A 243 3.75 -10.53 -12.70
CA ASN A 243 3.70 -11.52 -11.63
C ASN A 243 4.95 -11.41 -10.77
N TRP A 244 4.85 -11.87 -9.51
CA TRP A 244 6.02 -11.94 -8.63
C TRP A 244 7.18 -12.76 -9.24
N ALA A 245 6.86 -13.81 -9.98
CA ALA A 245 7.85 -14.65 -10.64
C ALA A 245 8.69 -13.89 -11.67
N ASP A 246 8.18 -12.78 -12.23
CA ASP A 246 8.89 -11.98 -13.21
C ASP A 246 10.01 -11.14 -12.57
N VAL A 247 9.92 -10.89 -11.26
CA VAL A 247 10.82 -10.01 -10.50
C VAL A 247 11.67 -10.73 -9.45
N ASP A 248 11.34 -11.98 -9.08
CA ASP A 248 12.09 -12.77 -8.10
C ASP A 248 13.43 -13.26 -8.70
N PRO A 249 14.58 -12.87 -8.14
CA PRO A 249 15.90 -13.24 -8.68
C PRO A 249 16.24 -14.73 -8.51
N SER A 250 15.43 -15.50 -7.78
CA SER A 250 15.59 -16.96 -7.68
C SER A 250 15.06 -17.73 -8.90
N ARG A 251 14.37 -17.04 -9.82
CA ARG A 251 13.81 -17.64 -11.04
C ARG A 251 14.37 -16.93 -12.27
N THR A 252 14.84 -17.71 -13.24
CA THR A 252 15.10 -17.23 -14.59
C THR A 252 13.78 -17.31 -15.36
N THR A 253 13.32 -16.20 -15.93
CA THR A 253 12.13 -16.16 -16.79
C THR A 253 12.52 -16.22 -18.25
N LEU A 254 11.62 -16.66 -19.13
CA LEU A 254 11.85 -16.67 -20.59
C LEU A 254 12.20 -15.27 -21.14
N SER A 255 11.69 -14.22 -20.50
CA SER A 255 12.02 -12.81 -20.77
C SER A 255 13.45 -12.40 -20.43
N ASP A 256 14.24 -13.25 -19.75
CA ASP A 256 15.67 -12.98 -19.51
C ASP A 256 16.56 -13.32 -20.72
N PHE A 257 15.98 -13.96 -21.75
CA PHE A 257 16.69 -14.45 -22.93
C PHE A 257 16.38 -13.67 -24.22
N PHE A 258 15.55 -12.63 -24.14
CA PHE A 258 15.12 -11.78 -25.27
C PHE A 258 15.16 -10.30 -24.88
#